data_AF-A0AAN5LFC4-F1
#
_entry.id   AF-A0AAN5LFC4-F1
#
_cell.length_a   1.000
_cell.length_b   1.000
_cell.length_c   1.000
_cell.angle_alpha   90.00
_cell.angle_beta   90.00
_cell.angle_gamma   90.00
#
_symmetry.space_group_name_H-M   'P 1'
#
loop_
_entity.id
_entity.type
_entity.pdbx_description
1 polymer ?
#
loop_
_entity_poly.entity_id
_entity_poly.type
_entity_poly.pdbx_seq_one_letter_code
_entity_poly.pdbx_strand_id
1 'polypeptide(L)'
;GGSSASDRYLFDPGHGHDVIDDYAQNEAQADSVVFRQAQSAGATFDHVGNDLVIHAYGDDNSVTLKNYFSSDGYRRYHLVFDDATLNAEQVLAREYTFTGTDGNDALYGWNTDDTLLGGAGNDWLYGQAGHDTLIGGTGDDYLSGGSSESDRYLFDPGHGHDVIDDYAQSEAQADTVVFRQAQSAGATFDHVGNDLVIHAYGDDNSVTLKNYFSSDGYRRYHLVFDDVTLNAEQVLPREYTLTGTADNDWLIGWSSHDVLTGGTGDDYLAGGSSASDRYLFDPGHGHDVIDDYAQNEAQADTVVFRQAQSAGATFNHVGNDLVIHAYGDDNSVTLKNYFSGDGYRRYHMVFDDVTLNAEQVLAREYSLTGTAGNDQLIGWSSHDVLTGGAGDDYLAGGSSASDRYLFDPGHGHDVIDDYAQNEAQADTVVFRQARSDGATFDHVGNDLVIHAYGDDNSVTLKNYFSNDGYRRYHLVFDDATLNAEQVLAREYSLTGTAGNDQLIGWSSHDVLTGGAGDDYLAGGSSASDRYLFDPGHGHDVIDDYAQNEAQADTVVFRQARSDGATFNHVGNDLVIHAYGDDNSVTLKDYFYGENYQRFSVSFDNVDIGYPALHDCVGQLQSGQSMSLSDPVQISCN
;
A
#
# COMPACT_ATOMS: atom_id res chain seq x y z
N GLY A 1 -58.93 -13.27 -47.64
CA GLY A 1 -59.15 -13.16 -49.10
C GLY A 1 -57.85 -13.43 -49.81
N GLY A 2 -57.79 -13.24 -51.12
CA GLY A 2 -56.66 -13.65 -51.95
C GLY A 2 -56.75 -13.03 -53.33
N SER A 3 -56.73 -11.70 -53.40
CA SER A 3 -56.60 -10.93 -54.64
C SER A 3 -55.77 -9.67 -54.38
N SER A 4 -55.11 -9.12 -55.41
CA SER A 4 -54.25 -7.95 -55.30
C SER A 4 -55.00 -6.61 -55.17
N ALA A 5 -56.27 -6.64 -54.77
CA ALA A 5 -57.18 -5.50 -54.64
C ALA A 5 -57.74 -5.46 -53.22
N SER A 6 -58.05 -4.26 -52.72
CA SER A 6 -58.59 -4.09 -51.37
C SER A 6 -60.00 -4.66 -51.25
N ASP A 7 -60.19 -5.50 -50.24
CA ASP A 7 -61.45 -6.10 -49.85
C ASP A 7 -62.14 -5.28 -48.74
N ARG A 8 -63.46 -5.46 -48.61
CA ARG A 8 -64.27 -4.80 -47.58
C ARG A 8 -65.16 -5.83 -46.88
N TYR A 9 -64.86 -6.07 -45.61
CA TYR A 9 -65.57 -6.98 -44.72
C TYR A 9 -66.55 -6.17 -43.85
N LEU A 10 -67.81 -6.59 -43.74
CA LEU A 10 -68.84 -5.86 -42.99
C LEU A 10 -69.43 -6.73 -41.88
N PHE A 11 -69.44 -6.20 -40.67
CA PHE A 11 -69.95 -6.86 -39.46
C PHE A 11 -71.02 -5.99 -38.79
N ASP A 12 -72.14 -6.61 -38.42
CA ASP A 12 -73.24 -6.03 -37.64
C ASP A 12 -73.34 -6.72 -36.28
N PRO A 13 -74.02 -6.13 -35.28
CA PRO A 13 -74.27 -6.79 -34.00
C PRO A 13 -74.85 -8.21 -34.16
N GLY A 14 -74.27 -9.18 -33.44
CA GLY A 14 -74.68 -10.59 -33.48
C GLY A 14 -74.08 -11.41 -34.62
N HIS A 15 -72.96 -10.96 -35.22
CA HIS A 15 -72.25 -11.70 -36.27
C HIS A 15 -71.57 -12.98 -35.77
N GLY A 16 -71.33 -13.12 -34.47
CA GLY A 16 -70.67 -14.28 -33.86
C GLY A 16 -69.14 -14.18 -33.90
N HIS A 17 -68.46 -15.29 -34.17
CA HIS A 17 -67.00 -15.38 -34.20
C HIS A 17 -66.51 -15.65 -35.63
N ASP A 18 -65.85 -14.67 -36.22
CA ASP A 18 -65.41 -14.70 -37.61
C ASP A 18 -63.89 -14.61 -37.71
N VAL A 19 -63.32 -15.19 -38.75
CA VAL A 19 -61.87 -15.20 -39.00
C VAL A 19 -61.59 -14.65 -40.40
N ILE A 20 -60.71 -13.66 -40.46
CA ILE A 20 -60.17 -13.09 -41.69
C ILE A 20 -58.69 -13.47 -41.79
N ASP A 21 -58.32 -14.12 -42.87
CA ASP A 21 -56.93 -14.41 -43.23
C ASP A 21 -56.67 -13.75 -44.60
N ASP A 22 -55.95 -12.63 -44.56
CA ASP A 22 -55.62 -11.81 -45.73
C ASP A 22 -54.24 -11.16 -45.60
N TYR A 23 -53.72 -10.68 -46.73
CA TYR A 23 -52.39 -10.09 -46.85
C TYR A 23 -52.37 -8.97 -47.90
N ALA A 24 -51.92 -7.79 -47.51
CA ALA A 24 -51.75 -6.64 -48.40
C ALA A 24 -50.27 -6.30 -48.63
N GLN A 25 -49.84 -6.08 -49.89
CA GLN A 25 -48.43 -5.73 -50.18
C GLN A 25 -48.10 -4.26 -49.91
N ASN A 26 -49.09 -3.38 -49.88
CA ASN A 26 -48.94 -1.94 -49.64
C ASN A 26 -50.27 -1.32 -49.17
N GLU A 27 -50.24 -0.07 -48.71
CA GLU A 27 -51.42 0.63 -48.18
C GLU A 27 -52.57 0.77 -49.18
N ALA A 28 -52.30 0.85 -50.50
CA ALA A 28 -53.37 0.94 -51.50
C ALA A 28 -54.17 -0.38 -51.61
N GLN A 29 -53.63 -1.47 -51.07
CA GLN A 29 -54.26 -2.78 -50.98
C GLN A 29 -54.77 -3.09 -49.57
N ALA A 30 -54.70 -2.15 -48.61
CA ALA A 30 -55.19 -2.39 -47.27
C ALA A 30 -56.70 -2.61 -47.27
N ASP A 31 -57.14 -3.66 -46.57
CA ASP A 31 -58.53 -4.05 -46.52
C ASP A 31 -59.31 -3.26 -45.47
N SER A 32 -60.59 -3.05 -45.70
CA SER A 32 -61.47 -2.40 -44.72
C SER A 32 -62.28 -3.43 -43.94
N VAL A 33 -62.15 -3.42 -42.61
CA VAL A 33 -62.99 -4.21 -41.69
C VAL A 33 -63.97 -3.26 -41.02
N VAL A 34 -65.25 -3.36 -41.35
CA VAL A 34 -66.27 -2.35 -41.03
C VAL A 34 -67.20 -2.88 -39.96
N PHE A 35 -67.19 -2.23 -38.79
CA PHE A 35 -68.07 -2.50 -37.65
C PHE A 35 -69.18 -1.44 -37.59
N ARG A 36 -70.34 -1.74 -38.18
CA ARG A 36 -71.47 -0.79 -38.24
C ARG A 36 -72.19 -0.72 -36.89
N GLN A 37 -72.54 0.48 -36.43
CA GLN A 37 -73.17 0.71 -35.11
C GLN A 37 -72.22 0.51 -33.93
N ALA A 38 -70.94 0.22 -34.17
CA ALA A 38 -69.91 0.20 -33.14
C ALA A 38 -69.20 1.56 -33.07
N GLN A 39 -68.77 1.93 -31.87
CA GLN A 39 -67.90 3.08 -31.63
C GLN A 39 -66.49 2.56 -31.31
N SER A 40 -65.46 3.20 -31.85
CA SER A 40 -64.06 2.81 -31.67
C SER A 40 -63.63 2.78 -30.21
N ALA A 41 -64.21 3.64 -29.35
CA ALA A 41 -63.93 3.67 -27.92
C ALA A 41 -64.49 2.46 -27.14
N GLY A 42 -65.50 1.77 -27.68
CA GLY A 42 -66.09 0.57 -27.06
C GLY A 42 -65.53 -0.75 -27.60
N ALA A 43 -64.59 -0.69 -28.55
CA ALA A 43 -63.94 -1.87 -29.10
C ALA A 43 -62.72 -2.25 -28.27
N THR A 44 -62.61 -3.54 -27.91
CA THR A 44 -61.41 -4.11 -27.31
C THR A 44 -60.68 -4.98 -28.33
N PHE A 45 -59.38 -5.16 -28.09
CA PHE A 45 -58.48 -5.88 -28.97
C PHE A 45 -57.64 -6.84 -28.15
N ASP A 46 -57.62 -8.11 -28.53
CA ASP A 46 -56.82 -9.15 -27.88
C ASP A 46 -55.76 -9.70 -28.83
N HIS A 47 -54.62 -10.10 -28.27
CA HIS A 47 -53.53 -10.74 -28.99
C HIS A 47 -53.51 -12.22 -28.66
N VAL A 48 -53.94 -13.05 -29.60
CA VAL A 48 -54.03 -14.49 -29.41
C VAL A 48 -53.10 -15.19 -30.39
N GLY A 49 -51.97 -15.71 -29.88
CA GLY A 49 -50.93 -16.27 -30.74
C GLY A 49 -50.30 -15.19 -31.61
N ASN A 50 -50.51 -15.23 -32.93
CA ASN A 50 -50.08 -14.16 -33.86
C ASN A 50 -51.26 -13.34 -34.39
N ASP A 51 -52.47 -13.57 -33.88
CA ASP A 51 -53.70 -13.01 -34.41
C ASP A 51 -54.18 -11.83 -33.56
N LEU A 52 -54.81 -10.85 -34.21
CA LEU A 52 -55.56 -9.79 -33.54
C LEU A 52 -57.03 -10.19 -33.47
N VAL A 53 -57.61 -10.25 -32.28
CA VAL A 53 -59.03 -10.51 -32.09
C VAL A 53 -59.73 -9.22 -31.69
N ILE A 54 -60.75 -8.82 -32.43
CA ILE A 54 -61.45 -7.55 -32.25
C ILE A 54 -62.85 -7.81 -31.71
N HIS A 55 -63.18 -7.19 -30.58
CA HIS A 55 -64.48 -7.26 -29.94
C HIS A 55 -65.19 -5.90 -30.02
N ALA A 56 -65.90 -5.66 -31.11
CA ALA A 56 -66.58 -4.38 -31.37
C ALA A 56 -67.99 -4.27 -30.74
N TYR A 57 -68.56 -5.40 -30.28
CA TYR A 57 -69.94 -5.50 -29.76
C TYR A 57 -70.02 -6.26 -28.42
N GLY A 58 -68.94 -6.24 -27.63
CA GLY A 58 -68.78 -7.06 -26.42
C GLY A 58 -68.26 -8.47 -26.72
N ASP A 59 -68.03 -9.26 -25.66
CA ASP A 59 -67.22 -10.49 -25.68
C ASP A 59 -67.83 -11.63 -26.52
N ASP A 60 -69.14 -11.64 -26.69
CA ASP A 60 -69.87 -12.68 -27.46
C ASP A 60 -69.64 -12.62 -28.97
N ASN A 61 -69.03 -11.54 -29.49
CA ASN A 61 -68.76 -11.37 -30.92
C ASN A 61 -67.31 -10.99 -31.13
N SER A 62 -66.64 -11.66 -32.06
CA SER A 62 -65.24 -11.37 -32.37
C SER A 62 -64.90 -11.51 -33.84
N VAL A 63 -63.98 -10.66 -34.30
CA VAL A 63 -63.34 -10.80 -35.62
C VAL A 63 -61.86 -11.03 -35.40
N THR A 64 -61.37 -12.22 -35.77
CA THR A 64 -59.95 -12.58 -35.70
C THR A 64 -59.27 -12.26 -37.03
N LEU A 65 -58.28 -11.37 -37.00
CA LEU A 65 -57.36 -11.11 -38.12
C LEU A 65 -56.13 -12.01 -37.96
N LYS A 66 -56.00 -12.99 -38.85
CA LYS A 66 -54.94 -14.00 -38.78
C LYS A 66 -53.57 -13.40 -39.05
N ASN A 67 -52.60 -13.84 -38.26
CA ASN A 67 -51.19 -13.48 -38.37
C ASN A 67 -50.93 -11.96 -38.32
N TYR A 68 -51.85 -11.17 -37.78
CA TYR A 68 -51.77 -9.72 -37.70
C TYR A 68 -50.38 -9.24 -37.24
N PHE A 69 -49.86 -9.86 -36.17
CA PHE A 69 -48.58 -9.45 -35.58
C PHE A 69 -47.33 -10.02 -36.28
N SER A 70 -47.49 -10.81 -37.35
CA SER A 70 -46.37 -11.49 -38.01
C SER A 70 -45.56 -10.62 -38.98
N SER A 71 -46.20 -9.68 -39.69
CA SER A 71 -45.52 -8.72 -40.59
C SER A 71 -46.46 -7.59 -41.01
N ASP A 72 -45.90 -6.50 -41.53
CA ASP A 72 -46.66 -5.35 -42.04
C ASP A 72 -47.77 -5.76 -43.00
N GLY A 73 -47.52 -6.73 -43.89
CA GLY A 73 -48.52 -7.14 -44.88
C GLY A 73 -49.76 -7.80 -44.27
N TYR A 74 -49.61 -8.48 -43.13
CA TYR A 74 -50.71 -9.10 -42.41
C TYR A 74 -51.44 -8.14 -41.45
N ARG A 75 -50.88 -6.98 -41.11
CA ARG A 75 -51.57 -5.97 -40.27
C ARG A 75 -52.17 -4.79 -41.03
N ARG A 76 -52.01 -4.71 -42.34
CA ARG A 76 -52.57 -3.64 -43.20
C ARG A 76 -54.09 -3.74 -43.35
N TYR A 77 -54.79 -3.35 -42.29
CA TYR A 77 -56.24 -3.20 -42.26
C TYR A 77 -56.63 -1.78 -41.84
N HIS A 78 -57.75 -1.31 -42.37
CA HIS A 78 -58.49 -0.15 -41.89
C HIS A 78 -59.72 -0.62 -41.13
N LEU A 79 -59.69 -0.50 -39.81
CA LEU A 79 -60.81 -0.85 -38.92
C LEU A 79 -61.76 0.34 -38.86
N VAL A 80 -62.89 0.23 -39.55
CA VAL A 80 -63.87 1.31 -39.73
C VAL A 80 -65.00 1.14 -38.73
N PHE A 81 -65.09 2.06 -37.78
CA PHE A 81 -66.20 2.25 -36.85
C PHE A 81 -67.08 3.43 -37.30
N ASP A 82 -68.22 3.66 -36.65
CA ASP A 82 -69.12 4.77 -37.01
C ASP A 82 -68.50 6.16 -36.71
N ASP A 83 -67.59 6.23 -35.74
CA ASP A 83 -66.93 7.46 -35.26
C ASP A 83 -65.50 7.64 -35.77
N ALA A 84 -64.80 6.56 -36.13
CA ALA A 84 -63.40 6.60 -36.52
C ALA A 84 -63.00 5.48 -37.49
N THR A 85 -61.86 5.66 -38.15
CA THR A 85 -61.17 4.58 -38.86
C THR A 85 -59.77 4.46 -38.28
N LEU A 86 -59.41 3.26 -37.80
CA LEU A 86 -58.11 2.96 -37.21
C LEU A 86 -57.28 2.17 -38.22
N ASN A 87 -56.07 2.63 -38.50
CA ASN A 87 -55.05 1.81 -39.17
C ASN A 87 -54.21 1.04 -38.13
N ALA A 88 -53.24 0.25 -38.58
CA ALA A 88 -52.38 -0.53 -37.68
C ALA A 88 -51.61 0.35 -36.68
N GLU A 89 -51.07 1.49 -37.13
CA GLU A 89 -50.36 2.43 -36.26
C GLU A 89 -51.27 2.96 -35.15
N GLN A 90 -52.52 3.31 -35.46
CA GLN A 90 -53.49 3.81 -34.48
C GLN A 90 -54.05 2.72 -33.56
N VAL A 91 -54.03 1.45 -33.98
CA VAL A 91 -54.35 0.32 -33.08
C VAL A 91 -53.19 0.09 -32.12
N LEU A 92 -51.95 0.09 -32.61
CA LEU A 92 -50.76 -0.12 -31.78
C LEU A 92 -50.44 1.10 -30.89
N ALA A 93 -50.84 2.31 -31.27
CA ALA A 93 -50.65 3.51 -30.43
C ALA A 93 -51.69 3.69 -29.32
N ARG A 94 -52.51 2.66 -29.04
CA ARG A 94 -53.46 2.67 -27.92
C ARG A 94 -52.76 2.14 -26.68
N GLU A 95 -53.18 2.64 -25.52
CA GLU A 95 -52.85 2.01 -24.24
C GLU A 95 -53.66 0.73 -24.08
N TYR A 96 -52.99 -0.38 -23.79
CA TYR A 96 -53.63 -1.64 -23.42
C TYR A 96 -53.48 -1.90 -21.94
N THR A 97 -54.53 -2.42 -21.31
CA THR A 97 -54.49 -2.82 -19.90
C THR A 97 -54.70 -4.33 -19.80
N PHE A 98 -53.71 -5.02 -19.26
CA PHE A 98 -53.75 -6.44 -18.93
C PHE A 98 -53.99 -6.59 -17.44
N THR A 99 -54.99 -7.37 -17.06
CA THR A 99 -55.35 -7.58 -15.65
C THR A 99 -55.36 -9.07 -15.36
N GLY A 100 -54.55 -9.48 -14.39
CA GLY A 100 -54.56 -10.82 -13.83
C GLY A 100 -55.73 -11.01 -12.86
N THR A 101 -55.58 -12.00 -12.01
CA THR A 101 -56.62 -12.53 -11.12
C THR A 101 -56.15 -12.47 -9.67
N ASP A 102 -56.83 -13.20 -8.78
CA ASP A 102 -56.39 -13.36 -7.38
C ASP A 102 -55.42 -14.56 -7.20
N GLY A 103 -54.91 -15.14 -8.29
CA GLY A 103 -53.95 -16.24 -8.27
C GLY A 103 -52.77 -15.95 -9.18
N ASN A 104 -51.78 -16.85 -9.18
CA ASN A 104 -50.53 -16.66 -9.92
C ASN A 104 -50.76 -16.62 -11.44
N ASP A 105 -50.49 -15.47 -12.03
CA ASP A 105 -50.69 -15.18 -13.45
C ASP A 105 -49.38 -14.91 -14.19
N ALA A 106 -49.41 -15.12 -15.51
CA ALA A 106 -48.34 -14.73 -16.41
C ALA A 106 -48.93 -13.78 -17.46
N LEU A 107 -48.58 -12.50 -17.34
CA LEU A 107 -49.06 -11.43 -18.20
C LEU A 107 -47.96 -10.99 -19.16
N TYR A 108 -48.33 -10.89 -20.44
CA TYR A 108 -47.45 -10.45 -21.51
C TYR A 108 -48.12 -9.27 -22.20
N GLY A 109 -47.49 -8.10 -22.10
CA GLY A 109 -47.81 -6.93 -22.91
C GLY A 109 -47.53 -7.18 -24.39
N TRP A 110 -47.93 -6.22 -25.20
CA TRP A 110 -47.63 -6.12 -26.60
C TRP A 110 -46.40 -5.24 -26.79
N ASN A 111 -45.96 -5.08 -28.04
CA ASN A 111 -44.90 -4.12 -28.35
C ASN A 111 -45.50 -2.70 -28.46
N THR A 112 -46.19 -2.25 -27.41
CA THR A 112 -46.91 -0.97 -27.26
C THR A 112 -46.79 -0.46 -25.82
N ASP A 113 -47.14 0.80 -25.57
CA ASP A 113 -47.15 1.35 -24.21
C ASP A 113 -48.32 0.76 -23.40
N ASP A 114 -48.04 -0.17 -22.50
CA ASP A 114 -49.05 -0.99 -21.82
C ASP A 114 -49.13 -0.75 -20.31
N THR A 115 -50.23 -1.19 -19.71
CA THR A 115 -50.41 -1.26 -18.26
C THR A 115 -50.71 -2.69 -17.86
N LEU A 116 -49.83 -3.29 -17.05
CA LEU A 116 -49.98 -4.66 -16.54
C LEU A 116 -50.31 -4.61 -15.04
N LEU A 117 -51.41 -5.24 -14.66
CA LEU A 117 -51.92 -5.35 -13.29
C LEU A 117 -51.97 -6.82 -12.90
N GLY A 118 -51.02 -7.31 -12.08
CA GLY A 118 -50.95 -8.71 -11.66
C GLY A 118 -52.15 -9.11 -10.81
N GLY A 119 -52.37 -8.39 -9.72
CA GLY A 119 -53.51 -8.61 -8.83
C GLY A 119 -53.04 -9.18 -7.51
N ALA A 120 -53.52 -10.37 -7.13
CA ALA A 120 -53.00 -11.07 -5.97
C ALA A 120 -52.43 -12.42 -6.39
N GLY A 121 -51.43 -12.91 -5.66
CA GLY A 121 -50.69 -14.11 -6.05
C GLY A 121 -49.27 -13.75 -6.44
N ASN A 122 -48.51 -14.75 -6.88
CA ASN A 122 -47.14 -14.53 -7.33
C ASN A 122 -47.14 -14.51 -8.85
N ASP A 123 -47.02 -13.32 -9.42
CA ASP A 123 -47.25 -13.06 -10.83
C ASP A 123 -45.96 -12.84 -11.62
N TRP A 124 -46.02 -13.09 -12.93
CA TRP A 124 -44.96 -12.75 -13.88
C TRP A 124 -45.49 -11.75 -14.89
N LEU A 125 -44.99 -10.51 -14.85
CA LEU A 125 -45.39 -9.44 -15.75
C LEU A 125 -44.24 -9.08 -16.69
N TYR A 126 -44.50 -9.18 -18.00
CA TYR A 126 -43.56 -8.84 -19.07
C TYR A 126 -44.15 -7.75 -19.96
N GLY A 127 -43.64 -6.51 -19.86
CA GLY A 127 -44.11 -5.36 -20.65
C GLY A 127 -43.85 -5.53 -22.16
N GLN A 128 -42.66 -6.03 -22.51
CA GLN A 128 -42.12 -6.18 -23.87
C GLN A 128 -41.40 -4.93 -24.36
N ALA A 129 -41.99 -4.18 -25.28
CA ALA A 129 -41.38 -3.02 -25.90
C ALA A 129 -42.39 -1.89 -25.90
N GLY A 130 -41.98 -0.69 -25.52
CA GLY A 130 -42.92 0.38 -25.19
C GLY A 130 -42.63 0.94 -23.80
N HIS A 131 -43.31 2.02 -23.46
CA HIS A 131 -43.23 2.63 -22.13
C HIS A 131 -44.29 2.05 -21.21
N ASP A 132 -43.96 0.96 -20.53
CA ASP A 132 -44.91 0.16 -19.79
C ASP A 132 -45.09 0.61 -18.34
N THR A 133 -46.26 0.33 -17.78
CA THR A 133 -46.57 0.49 -16.37
C THR A 133 -46.92 -0.86 -15.74
N LEU A 134 -46.07 -1.36 -14.85
CA LEU A 134 -46.21 -2.67 -14.22
C LEU A 134 -46.58 -2.50 -12.73
N ILE A 135 -47.64 -3.17 -12.31
CA ILE A 135 -48.12 -3.24 -10.93
C ILE A 135 -48.34 -4.72 -10.59
N GLY A 136 -47.41 -5.32 -9.86
CA GLY A 136 -47.52 -6.72 -9.42
C GLY A 136 -48.77 -6.93 -8.57
N GLY A 137 -48.88 -6.17 -7.48
CA GLY A 137 -50.04 -6.20 -6.61
C GLY A 137 -49.63 -6.77 -5.26
N THR A 138 -50.32 -7.80 -4.75
CA THR A 138 -49.92 -8.46 -3.50
C THR A 138 -49.38 -9.87 -3.76
N GLY A 139 -48.21 -10.19 -3.25
CA GLY A 139 -47.57 -11.50 -3.38
C GLY A 139 -46.08 -11.32 -3.66
N ASP A 140 -45.42 -12.35 -4.17
CA ASP A 140 -44.01 -12.20 -4.58
C ASP A 140 -43.95 -12.22 -6.10
N ASP A 141 -43.84 -11.05 -6.71
CA ASP A 141 -43.99 -10.85 -8.15
C ASP A 141 -42.65 -10.70 -8.88
N TYR A 142 -42.65 -11.07 -10.16
CA TYR A 142 -41.54 -10.85 -11.09
C TYR A 142 -41.97 -9.88 -12.17
N LEU A 143 -41.26 -8.75 -12.29
CA LEU A 143 -41.58 -7.66 -13.20
C LEU A 143 -40.40 -7.41 -14.16
N SER A 144 -40.69 -7.36 -15.45
CA SER A 144 -39.73 -7.01 -16.50
C SER A 144 -40.42 -6.12 -17.52
N GLY A 145 -40.01 -4.86 -17.60
CA GLY A 145 -40.59 -3.85 -18.48
C GLY A 145 -40.14 -4.09 -19.92
N GLY A 146 -38.83 -4.20 -20.14
CA GLY A 146 -38.33 -4.45 -21.46
C GLY A 146 -36.82 -4.34 -21.55
N SER A 147 -36.32 -3.78 -22.64
CA SER A 147 -34.86 -3.55 -22.79
C SER A 147 -34.49 -2.37 -23.70
N SER A 148 -35.46 -1.56 -24.12
CA SER A 148 -35.25 -0.52 -25.15
C SER A 148 -35.92 0.82 -24.83
N GLU A 149 -36.88 0.85 -23.93
CA GLU A 149 -37.66 2.02 -23.52
C GLU A 149 -37.58 2.19 -21.99
N SER A 150 -38.17 3.26 -21.46
CA SER A 150 -38.24 3.47 -20.01
C SER A 150 -39.60 3.03 -19.47
N ASP A 151 -39.59 2.24 -18.42
CA ASP A 151 -40.76 1.65 -17.80
C ASP A 151 -41.05 2.21 -16.40
N ARG A 152 -42.23 1.89 -15.89
CA ARG A 152 -42.75 2.39 -14.61
C ARG A 152 -43.23 1.24 -13.74
N TYR A 153 -42.57 1.02 -12.63
CA TYR A 153 -42.90 0.00 -11.64
C TYR A 153 -43.53 0.64 -10.42
N LEU A 154 -44.75 0.25 -10.04
CA LEU A 154 -45.48 0.90 -8.94
C LEU A 154 -45.73 -0.09 -7.80
N PHE A 155 -45.30 0.31 -6.61
CA PHE A 155 -45.51 -0.44 -5.37
C PHE A 155 -46.41 0.34 -4.41
N ASP A 156 -47.31 -0.38 -3.75
CA ASP A 156 -48.18 0.07 -2.66
C ASP A 156 -47.85 -0.72 -1.39
N PRO A 157 -48.17 -0.24 -0.17
CA PRO A 157 -47.95 -1.00 1.05
C PRO A 157 -48.59 -2.40 1.01
N GLY A 158 -47.84 -3.43 1.41
CA GLY A 158 -48.29 -4.82 1.40
C GLY A 158 -48.10 -5.52 0.06
N HIS A 159 -47.24 -4.99 -0.81
CA HIS A 159 -46.96 -5.58 -2.11
C HIS A 159 -46.25 -6.93 -2.02
N GLY A 160 -45.42 -7.16 -0.99
CA GLY A 160 -44.68 -8.41 -0.77
C GLY A 160 -43.20 -8.30 -1.16
N HIS A 161 -42.61 -9.38 -1.67
CA HIS A 161 -41.18 -9.45 -2.03
C HIS A 161 -40.99 -9.55 -3.55
N ASP A 162 -40.95 -8.40 -4.21
CA ASP A 162 -40.96 -8.32 -5.66
C ASP A 162 -39.56 -8.20 -6.25
N VAL A 163 -39.41 -8.68 -7.49
CA VAL A 163 -38.17 -8.65 -8.25
C VAL A 163 -38.39 -7.90 -9.56
N ILE A 164 -37.54 -6.90 -9.81
CA ILE A 164 -37.43 -6.22 -11.10
C ILE A 164 -36.16 -6.70 -11.80
N ASP A 165 -36.31 -7.14 -13.05
CA ASP A 165 -35.20 -7.49 -13.96
C ASP A 165 -35.30 -6.65 -15.23
N ASP A 166 -34.56 -5.54 -15.25
CA ASP A 166 -34.51 -4.58 -16.36
C ASP A 166 -33.09 -4.04 -16.59
N TYR A 167 -32.88 -3.47 -17.77
CA TYR A 167 -31.62 -2.93 -18.25
C TYR A 167 -31.86 -1.73 -19.19
N ALA A 168 -31.29 -0.58 -18.81
CA ALA A 168 -31.32 0.63 -19.63
C ALA A 168 -29.98 0.88 -20.32
N GLN A 169 -29.96 1.21 -21.62
CA GLN A 169 -28.72 1.55 -22.36
C GLN A 169 -28.28 3.00 -22.17
N SER A 170 -29.19 3.88 -21.74
CA SER A 170 -28.91 5.31 -21.52
C SER A 170 -29.83 5.90 -20.44
N GLU A 171 -29.51 7.08 -19.92
CA GLU A 171 -30.38 7.79 -18.94
C GLU A 171 -31.78 8.11 -19.50
N ALA A 172 -31.94 8.25 -20.82
CA ALA A 172 -33.25 8.48 -21.43
C ALA A 172 -34.16 7.23 -21.35
N GLN A 173 -33.58 6.07 -21.09
CA GLN A 173 -34.25 4.78 -20.88
C GLN A 173 -34.26 4.39 -19.40
N ALA A 174 -33.85 5.28 -18.48
CA ALA A 174 -33.83 4.94 -17.06
C ALA A 174 -35.26 4.72 -16.55
N ASP A 175 -35.47 3.57 -15.90
CA ASP A 175 -36.79 3.18 -15.41
C ASP A 175 -37.17 3.92 -14.14
N THR A 176 -38.48 4.06 -13.92
CA THR A 176 -39.01 4.71 -12.72
C THR A 176 -39.61 3.67 -11.78
N VAL A 177 -39.06 3.57 -10.57
CA VAL A 177 -39.59 2.73 -9.49
C VAL A 177 -40.31 3.62 -8.49
N VAL A 178 -41.62 3.47 -8.33
CA VAL A 178 -42.46 4.37 -7.53
C VAL A 178 -42.96 3.66 -6.27
N PHE A 179 -42.51 4.14 -5.11
CA PHE A 179 -42.99 3.71 -3.79
C PHE A 179 -44.05 4.67 -3.29
N ARG A 180 -45.32 4.40 -3.60
CA ARG A 180 -46.45 5.28 -3.22
C ARG A 180 -46.65 5.28 -1.71
N GLN A 181 -46.89 6.44 -1.11
CA GLN A 181 -47.11 6.59 0.35
C GLN A 181 -45.86 6.32 1.20
N ALA A 182 -44.69 6.11 0.60
CA ALA A 182 -43.42 5.93 1.30
C ALA A 182 -42.64 7.25 1.36
N GLN A 183 -41.98 7.48 2.49
CA GLN A 183 -41.03 8.59 2.67
C GLN A 183 -39.61 8.01 2.64
N SER A 184 -38.69 8.68 1.97
CA SER A 184 -37.31 8.20 1.81
C SER A 184 -36.57 7.97 3.13
N ALA A 185 -36.91 8.75 4.18
CA ALA A 185 -36.31 8.63 5.51
C ALA A 185 -36.68 7.32 6.24
N GLY A 186 -37.74 6.63 5.81
CA GLY A 186 -38.16 5.34 6.36
C GLY A 186 -37.67 4.14 5.54
N ALA A 187 -37.01 4.38 4.41
CA ALA A 187 -36.54 3.32 3.52
C ALA A 187 -35.13 2.87 3.86
N THR A 188 -34.88 1.56 3.86
CA THR A 188 -33.53 0.98 3.92
C THR A 188 -33.16 0.38 2.57
N PHE A 189 -31.85 0.30 2.33
CA PHE A 189 -31.24 -0.15 1.08
C PHE A 189 -30.18 -1.17 1.45
N ASP A 190 -30.37 -2.40 1.01
CA ASP A 190 -29.45 -3.51 1.27
C ASP A 190 -28.79 -3.98 -0.02
N HIS A 191 -27.52 -4.34 0.07
CA HIS A 191 -26.77 -4.90 -1.03
C HIS A 191 -26.67 -6.42 -0.84
N VAL A 192 -27.35 -7.21 -1.69
CA VAL A 192 -27.38 -8.67 -1.57
C VAL A 192 -26.87 -9.30 -2.86
N GLY A 193 -25.68 -9.90 -2.81
CA GLY A 193 -25.06 -10.46 -4.01
C GLY A 193 -24.65 -9.36 -4.99
N ASN A 194 -25.35 -9.21 -6.12
CA ASN A 194 -25.23 -8.07 -7.06
C ASN A 194 -26.49 -7.21 -7.11
N ASP A 195 -27.49 -7.52 -6.29
CA ASP A 195 -28.83 -6.94 -6.33
C ASP A 195 -28.94 -5.82 -5.29
N LEU A 196 -29.74 -4.79 -5.60
CA LEU A 196 -30.16 -3.78 -4.62
C LEU A 196 -31.53 -4.17 -4.08
N VAL A 197 -31.65 -4.37 -2.77
CA VAL A 197 -32.91 -4.67 -2.09
C VAL A 197 -33.38 -3.41 -1.35
N ILE A 198 -34.62 -2.99 -1.61
CA ILE A 198 -35.19 -1.76 -1.09
C ILE A 198 -36.37 -2.09 -0.19
N HIS A 199 -36.31 -1.67 1.07
CA HIS A 199 -37.41 -1.83 2.03
C HIS A 199 -38.09 -0.48 2.29
N ALA A 200 -39.07 -0.12 1.46
CA ALA A 200 -39.77 1.16 1.57
C ALA A 200 -40.90 1.17 2.61
N TYR A 201 -41.37 0.00 3.05
CA TYR A 201 -42.52 -0.18 3.96
C TYR A 201 -42.19 -1.03 5.21
N GLY A 202 -40.90 -1.13 5.58
CA GLY A 202 -40.39 -2.03 6.61
C GLY A 202 -40.01 -3.41 6.06
N ASP A 203 -39.52 -4.29 6.94
CA ASP A 203 -38.80 -5.52 6.55
C ASP A 203 -39.69 -6.59 5.86
N ASP A 204 -41.02 -6.53 6.06
CA ASP A 204 -41.97 -7.49 5.48
C ASP A 204 -42.25 -7.24 3.98
N ASN A 205 -41.73 -6.15 3.40
CA ASN A 205 -41.87 -5.85 1.98
C ASN A 205 -40.53 -5.43 1.40
N SER A 206 -40.22 -5.89 0.20
CA SER A 206 -38.96 -5.55 -0.47
C SER A 206 -39.12 -5.49 -1.96
N VAL A 207 -38.41 -4.57 -2.60
CA VAL A 207 -38.22 -4.57 -4.06
C VAL A 207 -36.75 -4.86 -4.34
N THR A 208 -36.49 -5.95 -5.06
CA THR A 208 -35.16 -6.35 -5.49
C THR A 208 -34.91 -5.89 -6.92
N LEU A 209 -33.94 -4.99 -7.12
CA LEU A 209 -33.45 -4.60 -8.44
C LEU A 209 -32.28 -5.52 -8.82
N LYS A 210 -32.52 -6.42 -9.77
CA LYS A 210 -31.55 -7.43 -10.21
C LYS A 210 -30.28 -6.80 -10.78
N ASN A 211 -29.14 -7.33 -10.39
CA ASN A 211 -27.82 -7.00 -10.90
C ASN A 211 -27.46 -5.50 -10.81
N TYR A 212 -28.12 -4.73 -9.95
CA TYR A 212 -27.95 -3.28 -9.80
C TYR A 212 -26.48 -2.86 -9.77
N PHE A 213 -25.65 -3.58 -9.00
CA PHE A 213 -24.24 -3.21 -8.80
C PHE A 213 -23.29 -3.73 -9.89
N SER A 214 -23.80 -4.45 -10.90
CA SER A 214 -22.96 -5.10 -11.93
C SER A 214 -22.45 -4.15 -13.03
N SER A 215 -23.25 -3.17 -13.47
CA SER A 215 -22.85 -2.18 -14.48
C SER A 215 -23.80 -0.98 -14.50
N ASP A 216 -23.40 0.12 -15.14
CA ASP A 216 -24.25 1.32 -15.30
C ASP A 216 -25.64 1.00 -15.84
N GLY A 217 -25.76 0.09 -16.80
CA GLY A 217 -27.07 -0.20 -17.41
C GLY A 217 -28.07 -0.86 -16.47
N TYR A 218 -27.59 -1.63 -15.49
CA TYR A 218 -28.45 -2.28 -14.48
C TYR A 218 -28.78 -1.39 -13.28
N ARG A 219 -28.17 -0.20 -13.13
CA ARG A 219 -28.45 0.73 -12.02
C ARG A 219 -29.19 2.01 -12.41
N ARG A 220 -29.53 2.15 -13.68
CA ARG A 220 -30.26 3.31 -14.21
C ARG A 220 -31.73 3.26 -13.82
N TYR A 221 -31.99 3.57 -12.56
CA TYR A 221 -33.32 3.71 -12.00
C TYR A 221 -33.50 5.08 -11.36
N HIS A 222 -34.73 5.59 -11.45
CA HIS A 222 -35.25 6.71 -10.69
C HIS A 222 -36.20 6.18 -9.62
N LEU A 223 -35.73 6.15 -8.37
CA LEU A 223 -36.50 5.68 -7.22
C LEU A 223 -37.32 6.84 -6.66
N VAL A 224 -38.62 6.82 -6.86
CA VAL A 224 -39.56 7.88 -6.49
C VAL A 224 -40.24 7.53 -5.18
N PHE A 225 -39.95 8.33 -4.16
CA PHE A 225 -40.69 8.42 -2.90
C PHE A 225 -41.57 9.68 -2.92
N ASP A 226 -42.49 9.81 -1.97
CA ASP A 226 -43.40 10.97 -1.90
C ASP A 226 -42.65 12.30 -1.65
N ASP A 227 -41.45 12.25 -1.08
CA ASP A 227 -40.62 13.41 -0.70
C ASP A 227 -39.43 13.67 -1.63
N VAL A 228 -38.92 12.66 -2.34
CA VAL A 228 -37.71 12.77 -3.16
C VAL A 228 -37.66 11.73 -4.28
N THR A 229 -36.94 12.05 -5.35
CA THR A 229 -36.49 11.06 -6.34
C THR A 229 -34.99 10.83 -6.19
N LEU A 230 -34.59 9.58 -6.03
CA LEU A 230 -33.19 9.15 -5.92
C LEU A 230 -32.73 8.51 -7.23
N ASN A 231 -31.56 8.88 -7.72
CA ASN A 231 -30.87 8.19 -8.80
C ASN A 231 -29.66 7.39 -8.28
N ALA A 232 -28.94 6.71 -9.19
CA ALA A 232 -27.75 5.94 -8.84
C ALA A 232 -26.67 6.79 -8.13
N GLU A 233 -26.45 8.04 -8.55
CA GLU A 233 -25.47 8.94 -7.92
C GLU A 233 -25.81 9.25 -6.46
N GLN A 234 -27.08 9.15 -6.06
CA GLN A 234 -27.51 9.35 -4.69
C GLN A 234 -27.56 8.03 -3.90
N VAL A 235 -27.82 6.90 -4.56
CA VAL A 235 -27.93 5.57 -3.94
C VAL A 235 -26.55 4.91 -3.72
N LEU A 236 -25.64 5.00 -4.70
CA LEU A 236 -24.32 4.38 -4.63
C LEU A 236 -23.44 4.90 -3.48
N PRO A 237 -23.45 6.19 -3.10
CA PRO A 237 -22.63 6.68 -2.00
C PRO A 237 -23.17 6.35 -0.61
N ARG A 238 -24.31 5.65 -0.51
CA ARG A 238 -24.82 5.20 0.79
C ARG A 238 -23.88 4.14 1.35
N GLU A 239 -23.70 4.18 2.66
CA GLU A 239 -22.94 3.17 3.38
C GLU A 239 -23.75 1.87 3.46
N TYR A 240 -23.20 0.77 2.95
CA TYR A 240 -23.79 -0.57 3.12
C TYR A 240 -23.03 -1.31 4.21
N THR A 241 -23.75 -1.91 5.15
CA THR A 241 -23.12 -2.57 6.29
C THR A 241 -23.03 -4.08 6.05
N LEU A 242 -21.82 -4.63 6.12
CA LEU A 242 -21.58 -6.07 6.18
C LEU A 242 -21.17 -6.42 7.61
N THR A 243 -21.96 -7.24 8.28
CA THR A 243 -21.67 -7.71 9.64
C THR A 243 -21.50 -9.22 9.59
N GLY A 244 -20.34 -9.70 10.03
CA GLY A 244 -20.09 -11.11 10.25
C GLY A 244 -20.71 -11.59 11.55
N THR A 245 -20.35 -12.81 11.93
CA THR A 245 -20.96 -13.57 13.01
C THR A 245 -20.01 -13.64 14.20
N ALA A 246 -20.07 -14.74 14.97
CA ALA A 246 -19.12 -15.02 16.03
C ALA A 246 -18.09 -16.10 15.64
N ASP A 247 -18.20 -16.61 14.41
CA ASP A 247 -17.29 -17.56 13.80
C ASP A 247 -16.33 -16.81 12.85
N ASN A 248 -15.34 -17.50 12.29
CA ASN A 248 -14.42 -16.91 11.32
C ASN A 248 -15.12 -16.67 9.98
N ASP A 249 -15.33 -15.41 9.63
CA ASP A 249 -16.06 -14.99 8.45
C ASP A 249 -15.16 -14.47 7.32
N TRP A 250 -15.67 -14.55 6.09
CA TRP A 250 -15.04 -14.01 4.90
C TRP A 250 -15.96 -12.95 4.29
N LEU A 251 -15.68 -11.69 4.57
CA LEU A 251 -16.46 -10.54 4.11
C LEU A 251 -15.72 -9.81 3.00
N ILE A 252 -16.35 -9.71 1.84
CA ILE A 252 -15.89 -8.88 0.73
C ILE A 252 -17.00 -7.88 0.45
N GLY A 253 -16.68 -6.60 0.58
CA GLY A 253 -17.47 -5.49 0.09
C GLY A 253 -17.43 -5.41 -1.44
N TRP A 254 -17.95 -4.32 -1.96
CA TRP A 254 -18.35 -4.16 -3.34
C TRP A 254 -17.70 -2.93 -3.96
N SER A 255 -18.37 -2.32 -4.93
CA SER A 255 -17.87 -1.10 -5.58
C SER A 255 -18.31 0.18 -4.87
N SER A 256 -19.15 0.04 -3.83
CA SER A 256 -19.74 1.07 -2.98
C SER A 256 -18.88 1.37 -1.75
N HIS A 257 -19.23 2.44 -1.03
CA HIS A 257 -18.64 2.71 0.29
C HIS A 257 -19.25 1.73 1.31
N ASP A 258 -18.45 0.82 1.83
CA ASP A 258 -18.93 -0.26 2.68
C ASP A 258 -18.42 -0.11 4.11
N VAL A 259 -19.24 -0.58 5.05
CA VAL A 259 -18.92 -0.63 6.48
C VAL A 259 -18.84 -2.11 6.88
N LEU A 260 -17.63 -2.61 7.09
CA LEU A 260 -17.37 -4.00 7.40
C LEU A 260 -17.07 -4.17 8.89
N THR A 261 -17.78 -5.11 9.53
CA THR A 261 -17.51 -5.55 10.91
C THR A 261 -17.47 -7.07 10.91
N GLY A 262 -16.31 -7.68 11.17
CA GLY A 262 -16.17 -9.14 11.23
C GLY A 262 -16.98 -9.78 12.36
N GLY A 263 -17.06 -9.09 13.51
CA GLY A 263 -17.74 -9.59 14.70
C GLY A 263 -16.72 -10.07 15.71
N THR A 264 -16.88 -11.30 16.20
CA THR A 264 -15.82 -11.98 16.95
C THR A 264 -15.33 -13.16 16.14
N GLY A 265 -14.05 -13.50 16.18
CA GLY A 265 -13.49 -14.60 15.41
C GLY A 265 -12.18 -14.17 14.77
N ASP A 266 -11.65 -14.98 13.86
CA ASP A 266 -10.52 -14.54 13.03
C ASP A 266 -11.05 -14.33 11.60
N ASP A 267 -11.34 -13.09 11.25
CA ASP A 267 -12.09 -12.73 10.06
C ASP A 267 -11.20 -12.23 8.92
N TYR A 268 -11.67 -12.41 7.69
CA TYR A 268 -11.07 -11.86 6.48
C TYR A 268 -11.98 -10.79 5.90
N LEU A 269 -11.48 -9.56 5.80
CA LEU A 269 -12.23 -8.39 5.33
C LEU A 269 -11.54 -7.79 4.10
N ALA A 270 -12.32 -7.44 3.08
CA ALA A 270 -11.88 -6.67 1.92
C ALA A 270 -13.02 -5.74 1.49
N GLY A 271 -12.76 -4.46 1.28
CA GLY A 271 -13.78 -3.44 1.07
C GLY A 271 -14.22 -3.35 -0.39
N GLY A 272 -13.31 -3.65 -1.32
CA GLY A 272 -13.64 -3.82 -2.73
C GLY A 272 -12.66 -3.10 -3.63
N SER A 273 -13.14 -2.40 -4.68
CA SER A 273 -12.20 -1.90 -5.71
C SER A 273 -12.46 -0.50 -6.27
N SER A 274 -13.36 0.31 -5.69
CA SER A 274 -13.67 1.61 -6.28
C SER A 274 -14.09 2.75 -5.35
N ALA A 275 -14.48 2.47 -4.11
CA ALA A 275 -14.85 3.48 -3.13
C ALA A 275 -13.95 3.38 -1.90
N SER A 276 -14.15 4.26 -0.92
CA SER A 276 -13.49 4.16 0.38
C SER A 276 -14.38 3.43 1.38
N ASP A 277 -13.77 2.52 2.13
CA ASP A 277 -14.47 1.62 3.03
C ASP A 277 -14.13 1.90 4.50
N ARG A 278 -14.94 1.37 5.40
CA ARG A 278 -14.80 1.53 6.86
C ARG A 278 -14.81 0.18 7.53
N TYR A 279 -13.69 -0.17 8.17
CA TYR A 279 -13.54 -1.39 8.94
C TYR A 279 -13.69 -1.07 10.43
N LEU A 280 -14.66 -1.69 11.10
CA LEU A 280 -14.96 -1.39 12.50
C LEU A 280 -14.54 -2.56 13.40
N PHE A 281 -13.72 -2.25 14.40
CA PHE A 281 -13.29 -3.21 15.41
C PHE A 281 -13.75 -2.75 16.80
N ASP A 282 -14.30 -3.69 17.56
CA ASP A 282 -14.67 -3.56 18.98
C ASP A 282 -13.76 -4.47 19.83
N PRO A 283 -13.60 -4.22 21.14
CA PRO A 283 -12.83 -5.12 22.01
C PRO A 283 -13.31 -6.58 21.92
N GLY A 284 -12.36 -7.52 21.74
CA GLY A 284 -12.65 -8.94 21.61
C GLY A 284 -12.99 -9.40 20.18
N HIS A 285 -12.64 -8.60 19.16
CA HIS A 285 -12.86 -8.91 17.76
C HIS A 285 -12.07 -10.14 17.29
N GLY A 286 -10.90 -10.44 17.87
CA GLY A 286 -10.03 -11.57 17.52
C GLY A 286 -8.86 -11.19 16.62
N HIS A 287 -8.43 -12.08 15.71
CA HIS A 287 -7.29 -11.86 14.82
C HIS A 287 -7.73 -11.70 13.36
N ASP A 288 -7.98 -10.47 12.95
CA ASP A 288 -8.57 -10.16 11.66
C ASP A 288 -7.53 -9.73 10.62
N VAL A 289 -7.86 -9.95 9.35
CA VAL A 289 -7.07 -9.54 8.19
C VAL A 289 -7.89 -8.60 7.32
N ILE A 290 -7.29 -7.47 6.93
CA ILE A 290 -7.78 -6.59 5.89
C ILE A 290 -6.90 -6.72 4.65
N ASP A 291 -7.49 -7.03 3.51
CA ASP A 291 -6.82 -7.07 2.20
C ASP A 291 -7.50 -6.09 1.23
N ASP A 292 -7.03 -4.85 1.24
CA ASP A 292 -7.56 -3.78 0.39
C ASP A 292 -6.47 -2.95 -0.31
N TYR A 293 -6.90 -2.20 -1.32
CA TYR A 293 -6.08 -1.37 -2.18
C TYR A 293 -6.81 -0.10 -2.62
N ALA A 294 -6.34 1.06 -2.15
CA ALA A 294 -6.84 2.35 -2.60
C ALA A 294 -5.98 2.91 -3.74
N GLN A 295 -6.57 3.35 -4.87
CA GLN A 295 -5.78 3.92 -5.98
C GLN A 295 -5.31 5.35 -5.70
N ASN A 296 -6.03 6.10 -4.86
CA ASN A 296 -5.76 7.49 -4.52
C ASN A 296 -6.34 7.83 -3.13
N GLU A 297 -6.05 9.03 -2.62
CA GLU A 297 -6.47 9.45 -1.27
C GLU A 297 -8.00 9.57 -1.09
N ALA A 298 -8.77 9.81 -2.16
CA ALA A 298 -10.23 9.85 -2.06
C ALA A 298 -10.84 8.46 -1.86
N GLN A 299 -10.06 7.40 -2.14
CA GLN A 299 -10.40 6.01 -1.90
C GLN A 299 -9.69 5.46 -0.66
N ALA A 300 -9.01 6.30 0.14
CA ALA A 300 -8.32 5.82 1.33
C ALA A 300 -9.33 5.28 2.35
N ASP A 301 -9.09 4.06 2.82
CA ASP A 301 -10.00 3.36 3.71
C ASP A 301 -9.80 3.79 5.16
N THR A 302 -10.83 3.61 5.98
CA THR A 302 -10.79 3.94 7.39
C THR A 302 -10.82 2.68 8.24
N VAL A 303 -9.83 2.50 9.11
CA VAL A 303 -9.79 1.43 10.11
C VAL A 303 -10.13 2.04 11.46
N VAL A 304 -11.24 1.65 12.07
CA VAL A 304 -11.76 2.26 13.30
C VAL A 304 -11.65 1.29 14.47
N PHE A 305 -10.82 1.65 15.44
CA PHE A 305 -10.68 0.95 16.71
C PHE A 305 -11.52 1.65 17.78
N ARG A 306 -12.76 1.19 17.97
CA ARG A 306 -13.69 1.80 18.95
C ARG A 306 -13.25 1.49 20.38
N GLN A 307 -13.30 2.46 21.28
CA GLN A 307 -12.90 2.28 22.69
C GLN A 307 -11.38 2.05 22.89
N ALA A 308 -10.55 2.31 21.87
CA ALA A 308 -9.10 2.19 21.94
C ALA A 308 -8.45 3.57 21.98
N GLN A 309 -7.34 3.69 22.72
CA GLN A 309 -6.49 4.88 22.76
C GLN A 309 -5.17 4.59 22.04
N SER A 310 -4.68 5.52 21.23
CA SER A 310 -3.48 5.32 20.40
C SER A 310 -2.20 5.04 21.19
N ALA A 311 -2.12 5.49 22.45
CA ALA A 311 -0.98 5.25 23.33
C ALA A 311 -0.88 3.80 23.82
N GLY A 312 -1.97 3.03 23.78
CA GLY A 312 -2.00 1.61 24.14
C GLY A 312 -1.86 0.67 22.93
N ALA A 313 -1.81 1.21 21.71
CA ALA A 313 -1.73 0.42 20.50
C ALA A 313 -0.28 0.16 20.08
N THR A 314 0.03 -1.07 19.68
CA THR A 314 1.32 -1.42 19.06
C THR A 314 1.16 -1.66 17.57
N PHE A 315 2.19 -1.30 16.82
CA PHE A 315 2.26 -1.42 15.36
C PHE A 315 3.46 -2.30 15.02
N ASN A 316 3.19 -3.53 14.59
CA ASN A 316 4.19 -4.55 14.35
C ASN A 316 4.29 -4.82 12.85
N HIS A 317 5.52 -4.95 12.35
CA HIS A 317 5.77 -5.30 10.97
C HIS A 317 6.01 -6.81 10.84
N VAL A 318 5.20 -7.53 10.06
CA VAL A 318 5.37 -8.98 9.83
C VAL A 318 5.33 -9.28 8.35
N GLY A 319 6.45 -9.73 7.76
CA GLY A 319 6.50 -10.03 6.33
C GLY A 319 6.41 -8.76 5.47
N ASN A 320 5.27 -8.49 4.84
CA ASN A 320 4.92 -7.23 4.16
C ASN A 320 3.70 -6.53 4.80
N ASP A 321 3.21 -7.07 5.90
CA ASP A 321 1.94 -6.72 6.51
C ASP A 321 2.18 -5.85 7.76
N LEU A 322 1.22 -4.96 8.05
CA LEU A 322 1.17 -4.22 9.30
C LEU A 322 0.19 -4.90 10.25
N VAL A 323 0.67 -5.38 11.40
CA VAL A 323 -0.14 -6.00 12.45
C VAL A 323 -0.34 -5.02 13.59
N ILE A 324 -1.58 -4.68 13.87
CA ILE A 324 -1.96 -3.66 14.86
C ILE A 324 -2.64 -4.35 16.04
N HIS A 325 -2.13 -4.12 17.25
CA HIS A 325 -2.79 -4.57 18.49
C HIS A 325 -3.34 -3.37 19.25
N ALA A 326 -4.64 -3.10 19.11
CA ALA A 326 -5.30 -1.96 19.76
C ALA A 326 -5.90 -2.30 21.14
N TYR A 327 -6.09 -3.59 21.44
CA TYR A 327 -6.75 -4.09 22.67
C TYR A 327 -5.89 -5.08 23.46
N GLY A 328 -4.57 -5.02 23.31
CA GLY A 328 -3.62 -6.00 23.86
C GLY A 328 -3.32 -7.16 22.90
N ASP A 329 -2.48 -8.09 23.34
CA ASP A 329 -1.85 -9.10 22.45
C ASP A 329 -2.84 -10.14 21.89
N ASP A 330 -3.97 -10.37 22.55
CA ASP A 330 -4.98 -11.37 22.18
C ASP A 330 -5.90 -10.90 21.02
N ASN A 331 -5.75 -9.66 20.54
CA ASN A 331 -6.52 -9.15 19.40
C ASN A 331 -5.58 -8.42 18.44
N SER A 332 -5.75 -8.66 17.14
CA SER A 332 -4.92 -8.00 16.13
C SER A 332 -5.69 -7.72 14.86
N VAL A 333 -5.38 -6.61 14.20
CA VAL A 333 -5.79 -6.32 12.83
C VAL A 333 -4.56 -6.32 11.94
N THR A 334 -4.53 -7.20 10.95
CA THR A 334 -3.45 -7.31 9.98
C THR A 334 -3.85 -6.59 8.70
N LEU A 335 -3.19 -5.47 8.38
CA LEU A 335 -3.32 -4.81 7.08
C LEU A 335 -2.31 -5.44 6.12
N LYS A 336 -2.84 -6.23 5.19
CA LYS A 336 -2.04 -7.06 4.29
C LYS A 336 -1.32 -6.21 3.26
N ASN A 337 -0.07 -6.56 2.97
CA ASN A 337 0.81 -5.89 2.02
C ASN A 337 1.02 -4.39 2.29
N TYR A 338 0.71 -3.90 3.49
CA TYR A 338 0.77 -2.49 3.85
C TYR A 338 2.07 -1.82 3.35
N PHE A 339 3.20 -2.51 3.48
CA PHE A 339 4.49 -1.96 3.09
C PHE A 339 4.94 -2.24 1.65
N SER A 340 4.08 -2.84 0.82
CA SER A 340 4.36 -3.18 -0.58
C SER A 340 4.18 -2.00 -1.56
N GLY A 341 3.61 -0.88 -1.11
CA GLY A 341 3.49 0.34 -1.91
C GLY A 341 2.36 1.26 -1.44
N ASP A 342 2.33 2.47 -1.99
CA ASP A 342 1.41 3.53 -1.54
C ASP A 342 -0.06 3.11 -1.52
N GLY A 343 -0.51 2.34 -2.51
CA GLY A 343 -1.91 1.91 -2.59
C GLY A 343 -2.34 0.96 -1.48
N TYR A 344 -1.43 0.15 -0.96
CA TYR A 344 -1.69 -0.78 0.15
C TYR A 344 -1.58 -0.15 1.53
N ARG A 345 -1.05 1.08 1.66
CA ARG A 345 -0.92 1.77 2.97
C ARG A 345 -1.84 2.97 3.14
N ARG A 346 -2.69 3.28 2.16
CA ARG A 346 -3.64 4.40 2.24
C ARG A 346 -4.80 4.05 3.17
N TYR A 347 -4.49 4.08 4.46
CA TYR A 347 -5.46 3.92 5.53
C TYR A 347 -5.45 5.12 6.47
N HIS A 348 -6.64 5.47 6.97
CA HIS A 348 -6.84 6.34 8.11
C HIS A 348 -7.22 5.50 9.33
N MET A 349 -6.31 5.38 10.29
CA MET A 349 -6.51 4.59 11.50
C MET A 349 -7.09 5.48 12.60
N VAL A 350 -8.34 5.25 12.97
CA VAL A 350 -9.09 6.05 13.93
C VAL A 350 -9.09 5.36 15.28
N PHE A 351 -8.50 6.04 16.27
CA PHE A 351 -8.64 5.77 17.69
C PHE A 351 -9.53 6.84 18.32
N ASP A 352 -9.96 6.65 19.56
CA ASP A 352 -10.82 7.61 20.27
C ASP A 352 -10.13 8.99 20.49
N ASP A 353 -8.79 9.02 20.53
CA ASP A 353 -7.98 10.22 20.79
C ASP A 353 -7.34 10.86 19.54
N VAL A 354 -7.14 10.08 18.47
CA VAL A 354 -6.43 10.55 17.26
C VAL A 354 -6.80 9.73 16.03
N THR A 355 -6.72 10.36 14.86
CA THR A 355 -6.65 9.66 13.57
C THR A 355 -5.22 9.71 13.06
N LEU A 356 -4.65 8.54 12.75
CA LEU A 356 -3.32 8.40 12.17
C LEU A 356 -3.43 8.14 10.67
N ASN A 357 -2.63 8.85 9.88
CA ASN A 357 -2.43 8.53 8.47
C ASN A 357 -1.19 7.65 8.27
N ALA A 358 -0.98 7.20 7.02
CA ALA A 358 0.16 6.34 6.67
C ALA A 358 1.51 6.92 7.09
N GLU A 359 1.74 8.22 6.89
CA GLU A 359 2.99 8.90 7.25
C GLU A 359 3.23 8.89 8.77
N GLN A 360 2.19 9.14 9.57
CA GLN A 360 2.27 9.12 11.03
C GLN A 360 2.43 7.71 11.60
N VAL A 361 1.93 6.70 10.89
CA VAL A 361 2.16 5.29 11.22
C VAL A 361 3.60 4.93 10.88
N LEU A 362 4.10 5.30 9.70
CA LEU A 362 5.49 5.05 9.27
C LEU A 362 6.53 5.82 10.09
N ALA A 363 6.17 6.96 10.67
CA ALA A 363 7.03 7.74 11.55
C ALA A 363 7.09 7.21 12.99
N ARG A 364 6.27 6.20 13.34
CA ARG A 364 6.41 5.50 14.63
C ARG A 364 7.61 4.56 14.55
N GLU A 365 8.34 4.44 15.66
CA GLU A 365 9.49 3.54 15.77
C GLU A 365 9.02 2.09 15.64
N TYR A 366 9.61 1.33 14.72
CA TYR A 366 9.36 -0.11 14.56
C TYR A 366 10.47 -0.89 15.24
N SER A 367 10.11 -1.82 16.13
CA SER A 367 11.09 -2.66 16.81
C SER A 367 11.27 -3.99 16.09
N LEU A 368 12.48 -4.28 15.61
CA LEU A 368 12.89 -5.60 15.12
C LEU A 368 13.72 -6.26 16.23
N THR A 369 13.24 -7.40 16.74
CA THR A 369 13.99 -8.20 17.72
C THR A 369 14.25 -9.58 17.14
N GLY A 370 15.53 -9.96 17.07
CA GLY A 370 15.93 -11.31 16.67
C GLY A 370 15.78 -12.31 17.81
N THR A 371 16.32 -13.49 17.59
CA THR A 371 16.13 -14.68 18.40
C THR A 371 17.37 -14.95 19.26
N ALA A 372 17.66 -16.22 19.54
CA ALA A 372 18.88 -16.65 20.25
C ALA A 372 19.87 -17.36 19.31
N GLY A 373 19.66 -17.25 18.00
CA GLY A 373 20.57 -17.73 16.97
C GLY A 373 20.98 -16.57 16.07
N ASN A 374 21.81 -16.87 15.07
CA ASN A 374 22.33 -15.86 14.14
C ASN A 374 21.22 -15.38 13.19
N ASP A 375 20.78 -14.16 13.38
CA ASP A 375 19.69 -13.54 12.65
C ASP A 375 20.18 -12.47 11.65
N GLN A 376 19.38 -12.24 10.61
CA GLN A 376 19.59 -11.16 9.67
C GLN A 376 18.41 -10.19 9.78
N LEU A 377 18.63 -9.04 10.40
CA LEU A 377 17.64 -7.99 10.61
C LEU A 377 17.93 -6.83 9.65
N ILE A 378 16.98 -6.54 8.77
CA ILE A 378 17.06 -5.41 7.85
C ILE A 378 15.84 -4.50 8.11
N GLY A 379 16.15 -3.32 8.62
CA GLY A 379 15.31 -2.16 8.76
C GLY A 379 14.94 -1.55 7.41
N TRP A 380 14.04 -0.58 7.46
CA TRP A 380 13.21 -0.09 6.38
C TRP A 380 13.53 1.39 6.12
N SER A 381 12.65 2.11 5.44
CA SER A 381 12.83 3.56 5.21
C SER A 381 12.50 4.42 6.45
N SER A 382 11.94 3.82 7.50
CA SER A 382 11.49 4.42 8.77
C SER A 382 12.59 4.44 9.82
N HIS A 383 12.34 5.13 10.93
CA HIS A 383 13.19 5.07 12.12
C HIS A 383 12.97 3.73 12.83
N ASP A 384 13.94 2.84 12.81
CA ASP A 384 13.82 1.49 13.34
C ASP A 384 14.64 1.28 14.61
N VAL A 385 14.20 0.36 15.45
CA VAL A 385 14.90 -0.09 16.64
C VAL A 385 15.24 -1.57 16.47
N LEU A 386 16.51 -1.89 16.22
CA LEU A 386 16.95 -3.25 15.94
C LEU A 386 17.70 -3.81 17.15
N THR A 387 17.33 -5.02 17.57
CA THR A 387 17.98 -5.78 18.65
C THR A 387 18.20 -7.21 18.16
N GLY A 388 19.45 -7.60 17.91
CA GLY A 388 19.80 -8.93 17.38
C GLY A 388 19.34 -10.06 18.30
N GLY A 389 19.56 -9.90 19.61
CA GLY A 389 19.34 -10.97 20.58
C GLY A 389 20.67 -11.66 20.85
N ALA A 390 20.67 -12.97 21.10
CA ALA A 390 21.92 -13.72 21.26
C ALA A 390 22.27 -14.39 19.93
N GLY A 391 23.54 -14.41 19.53
CA GLY A 391 23.94 -15.00 18.27
C GLY A 391 25.11 -14.23 17.67
N ASP A 392 25.45 -14.48 16.41
CA ASP A 392 26.25 -13.53 15.65
C ASP A 392 25.33 -12.96 14.57
N ASP A 393 24.79 -11.77 14.82
CA ASP A 393 23.69 -11.20 14.03
C ASP A 393 24.18 -10.20 12.99
N TYR A 394 23.41 -10.02 11.93
CA TYR A 394 23.63 -8.98 10.92
C TYR A 394 22.45 -8.01 10.93
N LEU A 395 22.75 -6.73 11.17
CA LEU A 395 21.77 -5.65 11.31
C LEU A 395 22.04 -4.56 10.26
N ALA A 396 21.00 -4.07 9.61
CA ALA A 396 21.05 -2.89 8.74
C ALA A 396 19.75 -2.11 8.97
N GLY A 397 19.77 -0.79 9.13
CA GLY A 397 18.61 0.02 9.55
C GLY A 397 17.81 0.56 8.38
N GLY A 398 18.44 0.64 7.20
CA GLY A 398 17.75 0.90 5.94
C GLY A 398 18.39 2.05 5.19
N SER A 399 17.61 2.98 4.63
CA SER A 399 18.19 3.95 3.67
C SER A 399 17.68 5.39 3.73
N SER A 400 16.87 5.77 4.73
CA SER A 400 16.29 7.13 4.73
C SER A 400 16.00 7.78 6.08
N ALA A 401 16.02 7.04 7.19
CA ALA A 401 15.81 7.59 8.51
C ALA A 401 17.01 7.29 9.42
N SER A 402 16.97 7.78 10.66
CA SER A 402 17.96 7.43 11.67
C SER A 402 17.47 6.23 12.49
N ASP A 403 18.32 5.24 12.69
CA ASP A 403 17.98 3.99 13.34
C ASP A 403 18.65 3.85 14.71
N ARG A 404 18.15 2.92 15.52
CA ARG A 404 18.66 2.63 16.86
C ARG A 404 18.99 1.14 16.98
N TYR A 405 20.25 0.83 17.24
CA TYR A 405 20.72 -0.52 17.46
C TYR A 405 20.95 -0.76 18.94
N LEU A 406 20.31 -1.78 19.53
CA LEU A 406 20.41 -2.05 20.96
C LEU A 406 21.21 -3.33 21.23
N PHE A 407 22.24 -3.22 22.07
CA PHE A 407 23.07 -4.34 22.49
C PHE A 407 23.08 -4.50 24.00
N ASP A 408 22.88 -5.72 24.47
CA ASP A 408 23.02 -6.13 25.87
C ASP A 408 24.19 -7.13 26.03
N PRO A 409 24.67 -7.39 27.26
CA PRO A 409 25.64 -8.44 27.52
C PRO A 409 25.16 -9.82 27.04
N GLY A 410 26.00 -10.56 26.32
CA GLY A 410 25.70 -11.90 25.82
C GLY A 410 25.04 -11.95 24.44
N HIS A 411 25.01 -10.81 23.73
CA HIS A 411 24.50 -10.73 22.36
C HIS A 411 25.42 -11.38 21.32
N GLY A 412 26.72 -11.56 21.60
CA GLY A 412 27.67 -12.25 20.71
C GLY A 412 28.42 -11.29 19.79
N HIS A 413 28.73 -11.72 18.55
CA HIS A 413 29.51 -10.94 17.59
C HIS A 413 28.63 -10.42 16.44
N ASP A 414 28.11 -9.22 16.62
CA ASP A 414 27.13 -8.64 15.72
C ASP A 414 27.76 -7.68 14.71
N VAL A 415 27.14 -7.56 13.54
CA VAL A 415 27.57 -6.66 12.46
C VAL A 415 26.46 -5.66 12.16
N ILE A 416 26.82 -4.38 12.07
CA ILE A 416 25.96 -3.32 11.55
C ILE A 416 26.49 -2.86 10.19
N ASP A 417 25.62 -2.83 9.19
CA ASP A 417 25.92 -2.38 7.82
C ASP A 417 24.93 -1.28 7.40
N ASP A 418 25.22 -0.04 7.79
CA ASP A 418 24.37 1.13 7.51
C ASP A 418 25.12 2.33 6.96
N TYR A 419 24.38 3.26 6.35
CA TYR A 419 24.84 4.47 5.70
C TYR A 419 23.88 5.65 5.92
N ALA A 420 24.33 6.65 6.69
CA ALA A 420 23.61 7.90 6.85
C ALA A 420 24.07 8.94 5.81
N GLN A 421 23.15 9.61 5.09
CA GLN A 421 23.54 10.64 4.11
C GLN A 421 23.91 11.98 4.77
N ASN A 422 23.38 12.26 5.96
CA ASN A 422 23.59 13.50 6.71
C ASN A 422 23.39 13.26 8.22
N GLU A 423 23.69 14.28 9.04
CA GLU A 423 23.63 14.15 10.51
C GLU A 423 22.22 13.91 11.07
N ALA A 424 21.16 14.33 10.37
CA ALA A 424 19.78 14.05 10.80
C ALA A 424 19.38 12.59 10.59
N GLN A 425 20.17 11.84 9.81
CA GLN A 425 20.05 10.41 9.60
C GLN A 425 21.12 9.63 10.37
N ALA A 426 21.92 10.28 11.23
CA ALA A 426 22.96 9.58 11.98
C ALA A 426 22.33 8.56 12.93
N ASP A 427 22.81 7.31 12.86
CA ASP A 427 22.24 6.21 13.62
C ASP A 427 22.80 6.19 15.04
N THR A 428 22.04 5.59 15.96
CA THR A 428 22.43 5.45 17.36
C THR A 428 22.71 4.00 17.69
N VAL A 429 23.92 3.70 18.17
CA VAL A 429 24.28 2.37 18.69
C VAL A 429 24.30 2.45 20.20
N VAL A 430 23.44 1.71 20.88
CA VAL A 430 23.26 1.77 22.33
C VAL A 430 23.81 0.50 22.98
N PHE A 431 24.88 0.67 23.75
CA PHE A 431 25.48 -0.36 24.58
C PHE A 431 24.95 -0.24 26.01
N ARG A 432 23.89 -0.98 26.33
CA ARG A 432 23.24 -0.94 27.64
C ARG A 432 24.08 -1.67 28.70
N GLN A 433 24.29 -1.08 29.87
CA GLN A 433 25.13 -1.67 30.94
C GLN A 433 26.63 -1.67 30.61
N ALA A 434 27.06 -0.93 29.59
CA ALA A 434 28.47 -0.75 29.24
C ALA A 434 28.95 0.66 29.58
N ARG A 435 30.24 0.80 29.88
CA ARG A 435 30.91 2.10 30.03
C ARG A 435 31.92 2.30 28.92
N SER A 436 32.02 3.53 28.43
CA SER A 436 32.93 3.91 27.34
C SER A 436 34.41 3.82 27.71
N ASP A 437 34.75 3.93 29.00
CA ASP A 437 36.12 3.79 29.53
C ASP A 437 36.59 2.33 29.69
N GLY A 438 35.65 1.38 29.66
CA GLY A 438 35.91 -0.06 29.69
C GLY A 438 35.83 -0.75 28.32
N ALA A 439 35.38 -0.03 27.28
CA ALA A 439 35.26 -0.56 25.93
C ALA A 439 36.57 -0.41 25.15
N THR A 440 36.92 -1.42 24.34
CA THR A 440 38.01 -1.32 23.35
C THR A 440 37.44 -1.10 21.95
N PHE A 441 38.25 -0.45 21.11
CA PHE A 441 37.91 -0.06 19.74
C PHE A 441 39.04 -0.54 18.84
N ASP A 442 38.74 -1.49 17.98
CA ASP A 442 39.70 -2.13 17.09
C ASP A 442 39.38 -1.79 15.64
N HIS A 443 40.42 -1.55 14.84
CA HIS A 443 40.31 -1.26 13.42
C HIS A 443 40.65 -2.52 12.63
N VAL A 444 39.67 -3.15 11.99
CA VAL A 444 39.86 -4.40 11.22
C VAL A 444 39.46 -4.16 9.77
N GLY A 445 40.44 -4.12 8.85
CA GLY A 445 40.15 -3.80 7.46
C GLY A 445 39.67 -2.35 7.30
N ASN A 446 38.39 -2.13 6.96
CA ASN A 446 37.74 -0.81 6.95
C ASN A 446 36.67 -0.67 8.05
N ASP A 447 36.52 -1.69 8.90
CA ASP A 447 35.46 -1.81 9.87
C ASP A 447 35.95 -1.37 11.26
N LEU A 448 35.04 -0.81 12.05
CA LEU A 448 35.27 -0.55 13.47
C LEU A 448 34.68 -1.70 14.27
N VAL A 449 35.49 -2.38 15.07
CA VAL A 449 35.04 -3.44 15.99
C VAL A 449 35.07 -2.90 17.42
N ILE A 450 33.94 -2.98 18.11
CA ILE A 450 33.77 -2.43 19.45
C ILE A 450 33.53 -3.58 20.43
N HIS A 451 34.39 -3.74 21.42
CA HIS A 451 34.22 -4.71 22.50
C HIS A 451 33.74 -4.01 23.77
N ALA A 452 32.42 -3.92 23.94
CA ALA A 452 31.81 -3.22 25.08
C ALA A 452 31.65 -4.10 26.33
N TYR A 453 31.67 -5.43 26.18
CA TYR A 453 31.44 -6.41 27.26
C TYR A 453 32.56 -7.46 27.40
N GLY A 454 33.77 -7.15 26.91
CA GLY A 454 34.91 -8.08 26.83
C GLY A 454 35.00 -8.82 25.49
N ASP A 455 36.00 -9.69 25.36
CA ASP A 455 36.42 -10.24 24.05
C ASP A 455 35.38 -11.14 23.36
N ASP A 456 34.50 -11.79 24.13
CA ASP A 456 33.47 -12.71 23.63
C ASP A 456 32.22 -12.00 23.08
N ASN A 457 32.16 -10.65 23.11
CA ASN A 457 31.06 -9.88 22.55
C ASN A 457 31.60 -8.67 21.80
N SER A 458 31.19 -8.50 20.55
CA SER A 458 31.64 -7.36 19.73
C SER A 458 30.53 -6.84 18.84
N VAL A 459 30.58 -5.55 18.55
CA VAL A 459 29.77 -4.93 17.49
C VAL A 459 30.71 -4.41 16.42
N THR A 460 30.58 -4.92 15.20
CA THR A 460 31.31 -4.47 14.02
C THR A 460 30.49 -3.46 13.25
N LEU A 461 30.92 -2.21 13.20
CA LEU A 461 30.37 -1.20 12.29
C LEU A 461 31.12 -1.28 10.97
N LYS A 462 30.44 -1.80 9.96
CA LYS A 462 31.05 -2.11 8.67
C LYS A 462 31.38 -0.85 7.89
N ASN A 463 32.53 -0.85 7.22
CA ASN A 463 33.06 0.23 6.41
C ASN A 463 33.22 1.57 7.13
N TYR A 464 33.19 1.60 8.47
CA TYR A 464 33.23 2.80 9.29
C TYR A 464 34.31 3.79 8.83
N PHE A 465 35.51 3.32 8.52
CA PHE A 465 36.62 4.17 8.15
C PHE A 465 36.65 4.58 6.65
N SER A 466 35.69 4.11 5.85
CA SER A 466 35.68 4.33 4.39
C SER A 466 35.30 5.75 3.97
N ASN A 467 34.25 6.34 4.58
CA ASN A 467 33.83 7.73 4.33
C ASN A 467 32.86 8.22 5.42
N ASP A 468 32.53 9.52 5.41
CA ASP A 468 31.65 10.15 6.41
C ASP A 468 30.29 9.46 6.58
N GLY A 469 29.69 8.92 5.51
CA GLY A 469 28.36 8.30 5.62
C GLY A 469 28.36 7.00 6.41
N TYR A 470 29.42 6.20 6.34
CA TYR A 470 29.57 4.96 7.10
C TYR A 470 30.03 5.18 8.55
N ARG A 471 30.45 6.39 8.95
CA ARG A 471 30.88 6.67 10.34
C ARG A 471 29.93 7.56 11.13
N ARG A 472 28.82 7.98 10.54
CA ARG A 472 27.80 8.82 11.22
C ARG A 472 26.99 7.97 12.19
N TYR A 473 27.63 7.63 13.31
CA TYR A 473 27.02 6.95 14.43
C TYR A 473 27.17 7.78 15.71
N HIS A 474 26.17 7.69 16.58
CA HIS A 474 26.24 8.09 17.99
C HIS A 474 26.32 6.84 18.85
N LEU A 475 27.50 6.57 19.42
CA LEU A 475 27.73 5.41 20.28
C LEU A 475 27.38 5.76 21.72
N VAL A 476 26.28 5.24 22.23
CA VAL A 476 25.74 5.55 23.56
C VAL A 476 26.14 4.46 24.53
N PHE A 477 26.90 4.86 25.56
CA PHE A 477 27.24 4.07 26.74
C PHE A 477 26.55 4.68 27.98
N ASP A 478 26.57 3.99 29.10
CA ASP A 478 25.96 4.46 30.35
C ASP A 478 26.60 5.76 30.88
N ASP A 479 27.86 6.05 30.51
CA ASP A 479 28.62 7.19 31.02
C ASP A 479 28.93 8.29 30.00
N ALA A 480 28.81 8.00 28.70
CA ALA A 480 29.06 8.96 27.64
C ALA A 480 28.36 8.57 26.32
N THR A 481 28.14 9.56 25.47
CA THR A 481 27.87 9.35 24.05
C THR A 481 29.08 9.79 23.26
N LEU A 482 29.59 8.92 22.39
CA LEU A 482 30.74 9.18 21.53
C LEU A 482 30.24 9.44 20.11
N ASN A 483 30.72 10.52 19.50
CA ASN A 483 30.53 10.78 18.08
C ASN A 483 31.72 10.29 17.25
N ALA A 484 31.61 10.40 15.92
CA ALA A 484 32.65 9.96 15.00
C ALA A 484 34.02 10.60 15.28
N GLU A 485 34.07 11.89 15.57
CA GLU A 485 35.30 12.63 15.86
C GLU A 485 36.01 12.09 17.11
N GLN A 486 35.24 11.81 18.18
CA GLN A 486 35.78 11.26 19.42
C GLN A 486 36.24 9.81 19.27
N VAL A 487 35.63 9.03 18.36
CA VAL A 487 36.08 7.68 18.04
C VAL A 487 37.35 7.71 17.18
N LEU A 488 37.43 8.61 16.20
CA LEU A 488 38.60 8.78 15.33
C LEU A 488 39.81 9.39 16.05
N ALA A 489 39.58 10.19 17.09
CA ALA A 489 40.64 10.75 17.94
C ALA A 489 41.27 9.73 18.90
N ARG A 490 40.78 8.48 18.95
CA ARG A 490 41.42 7.40 19.70
C ARG A 490 42.64 6.89 18.94
N GLU A 491 43.65 6.45 19.69
CA GLU A 491 44.83 5.80 19.14
C GLU A 491 44.52 4.33 18.80
N TYR A 492 44.85 3.90 17.57
CA TYR A 492 44.70 2.50 17.15
C TYR A 492 46.08 1.87 16.99
N SER A 493 46.30 0.66 17.52
CA SER A 493 47.62 0.03 17.50
C SER A 493 47.72 -1.05 16.43
N LEU A 494 48.73 -0.97 15.56
CA LEU A 494 49.14 -2.08 14.69
C LEU A 494 50.47 -2.64 15.19
N THR A 495 50.50 -3.94 15.46
CA THR A 495 51.73 -4.64 15.85
C THR A 495 52.02 -5.76 14.86
N GLY A 496 53.20 -5.73 14.25
CA GLY A 496 53.69 -6.79 13.39
C GLY A 496 54.24 -7.97 14.17
N THR A 497 54.88 -8.88 13.46
CA THR A 497 55.30 -10.19 13.94
C THR A 497 56.80 -10.21 14.23
N ALA A 498 57.45 -11.37 14.04
CA ALA A 498 58.90 -11.52 14.18
C ALA A 498 59.59 -11.73 12.81
N GLY A 499 58.87 -11.51 11.71
CA GLY A 499 59.40 -11.48 10.36
C GLY A 499 59.14 -10.13 9.70
N ASN A 500 59.59 -9.98 8.46
CA ASN A 500 59.46 -8.73 7.72
C ASN A 500 58.00 -8.46 7.34
N ASP A 501 57.39 -7.49 7.99
CA ASP A 501 55.99 -7.12 7.87
C ASP A 501 55.81 -5.81 7.10
N GLN A 502 54.64 -5.66 6.48
CA GLN A 502 54.20 -4.41 5.85
C GLN A 502 52.97 -3.90 6.60
N LEU A 503 53.15 -2.88 7.43
CA LEU A 503 52.09 -2.25 8.21
C LEU A 503 51.74 -0.91 7.58
N ILE A 504 50.48 -0.77 7.17
CA ILE A 504 49.93 0.48 6.65
C ILE A 504 48.77 0.85 7.57
N GLY A 505 48.94 1.92 8.32
CA GLY A 505 47.92 2.63 9.07
C GLY A 505 46.91 3.34 8.16
N TRP A 506 46.04 4.09 8.78
CA TRP A 506 44.81 4.62 8.22
C TRP A 506 44.81 6.15 8.26
N SER A 507 43.62 6.77 8.33
CA SER A 507 43.49 8.23 8.45
C SER A 507 43.36 8.70 9.91
N SER A 508 43.49 7.78 10.87
CA SER A 508 43.42 8.00 12.32
C SER A 508 44.81 8.19 12.92
N HIS A 509 44.88 8.57 14.19
CA HIS A 509 46.13 8.54 14.94
C HIS A 509 46.53 7.10 15.23
N ASP A 510 47.56 6.60 14.57
CA ASP A 510 47.95 5.20 14.64
C ASP A 510 49.25 5.00 15.42
N VAL A 511 49.34 3.87 16.11
CA VAL A 511 50.53 3.42 16.83
C VAL A 511 51.07 2.16 16.16
N LEU A 512 52.11 2.30 15.34
CA LEU A 512 52.68 1.21 14.56
C LEU A 512 53.92 0.66 15.24
N THR A 513 53.98 -0.66 15.43
CA THR A 513 55.16 -1.38 15.95
C THR A 513 55.47 -2.55 15.03
N GLY A 514 56.56 -2.48 14.26
CA GLY A 514 56.94 -3.55 13.30
C GLY A 514 57.15 -4.91 13.96
N GLY A 515 57.80 -4.93 15.12
CA GLY A 515 58.23 -6.17 15.77
C GLY A 515 59.65 -6.51 15.33
N ALA A 516 60.03 -7.79 15.31
CA ALA A 516 61.36 -8.17 14.82
C ALA A 516 61.31 -8.43 13.31
N GLY A 517 62.37 -8.08 12.57
CA GLY A 517 62.36 -8.20 11.11
C GLY A 517 62.93 -6.93 10.48
N ASP A 518 62.87 -6.83 9.16
CA ASP A 518 63.05 -5.54 8.47
C ASP A 518 61.67 -5.15 7.93
N ASP A 519 60.99 -4.23 8.62
CA ASP A 519 59.58 -3.93 8.40
C ASP A 519 59.38 -2.65 7.58
N TYR A 520 58.22 -2.54 6.95
CA TYR A 520 57.78 -1.32 6.26
C TYR A 520 56.52 -0.78 6.93
N LEU A 521 56.59 0.44 7.42
CA LEU A 521 55.56 1.13 8.19
C LEU A 521 55.10 2.40 7.45
N ALA A 522 53.81 2.63 7.33
CA ALA A 522 53.24 3.88 6.83
C ALA A 522 51.98 4.19 7.65
N GLY A 523 51.90 5.30 8.35
CA GLY A 523 50.82 5.65 9.28
C GLY A 523 49.62 6.26 8.57
N GLY A 524 49.86 7.01 7.50
CA GLY A 524 48.83 7.50 6.59
C GLY A 524 48.69 9.03 6.63
N SER A 525 47.84 9.58 5.77
CA SER A 525 48.02 10.99 5.35
C SER A 525 47.24 12.07 6.13
N SER A 526 46.54 11.70 7.21
CA SER A 526 45.44 12.53 7.75
C SER A 526 45.55 12.90 9.22
N ALA A 527 46.33 12.18 10.01
CA ALA A 527 46.51 12.39 11.44
C ALA A 527 48.00 12.32 11.80
N SER A 528 48.35 12.48 13.07
CA SER A 528 49.73 12.28 13.54
C SER A 528 49.89 10.87 14.10
N ASP A 529 50.93 10.17 13.68
CA ASP A 529 51.16 8.77 14.02
C ASP A 529 52.38 8.58 14.93
N ARG A 530 52.42 7.43 15.60
CA ARG A 530 53.49 7.04 16.51
C ARG A 530 54.09 5.71 16.08
N TYR A 531 55.38 5.72 15.81
CA TYR A 531 56.13 4.53 15.41
C TYR A 531 56.99 4.06 16.57
N LEU A 532 56.70 2.90 17.14
CA LEU A 532 57.42 2.38 18.31
C LEU A 532 58.48 1.38 17.88
N PHE A 533 59.69 1.57 18.37
CA PHE A 533 60.85 0.76 18.01
C PHE A 533 61.63 0.31 19.24
N ASP A 534 61.79 -1.00 19.43
CA ASP A 534 62.53 -1.62 20.55
C ASP A 534 63.85 -2.25 20.07
N PRO A 535 64.77 -2.62 20.98
CA PRO A 535 65.96 -3.39 20.62
C PRO A 535 65.60 -4.72 19.94
N GLY A 536 66.19 -4.99 18.77
CA GLY A 536 65.98 -6.23 18.02
C GLY A 536 64.92 -6.14 16.92
N HIS A 537 64.38 -4.94 16.65
CA HIS A 537 63.43 -4.68 15.57
C HIS A 537 64.10 -4.52 14.18
N GLY A 538 65.40 -4.80 14.02
CA GLY A 538 66.05 -4.87 12.71
C GLY A 538 66.11 -3.53 11.94
N HIS A 539 65.93 -3.57 10.62
CA HIS A 539 66.06 -2.40 9.75
C HIS A 539 64.72 -1.97 9.14
N ASP A 540 63.99 -1.15 9.87
CA ASP A 540 62.66 -0.70 9.47
C ASP A 540 62.69 0.52 8.55
N VAL A 541 61.67 0.64 7.71
CA VAL A 541 61.40 1.78 6.84
C VAL A 541 60.07 2.41 7.23
N ILE A 542 60.07 3.71 7.52
CA ILE A 542 58.86 4.51 7.67
C ILE A 542 58.68 5.34 6.39
N ASP A 543 57.54 5.17 5.73
CA ASP A 543 57.16 5.90 4.52
C ASP A 543 55.90 6.72 4.82
N ASP A 544 56.10 7.93 5.35
CA ASP A 544 55.00 8.82 5.71
C ASP A 544 55.30 10.30 5.48
N TYR A 545 54.25 11.12 5.46
CA TYR A 545 54.29 12.55 5.31
C TYR A 545 53.12 13.24 6.03
N ALA A 546 53.41 14.38 6.66
CA ALA A 546 52.40 15.21 7.31
C ALA A 546 52.08 16.46 6.48
N GLN A 547 50.80 16.82 6.29
CA GLN A 547 50.41 18.01 5.53
C GLN A 547 50.47 19.32 6.34
N ASN A 548 50.48 19.24 7.67
CA ASN A 548 50.67 20.39 8.56
C ASN A 548 51.36 19.98 9.88
N GLU A 549 51.69 20.95 10.73
CA GLU A 549 52.40 20.70 12.00
C GLU A 549 51.59 19.89 13.02
N ALA A 550 50.26 19.96 12.97
CA ALA A 550 49.39 19.17 13.86
C ALA A 550 49.34 17.69 13.50
N GLN A 551 49.79 17.33 12.29
CA GLN A 551 49.93 15.96 11.80
C GLN A 551 51.37 15.46 11.93
N ALA A 552 52.28 16.18 12.59
CA ALA A 552 53.68 15.75 12.68
C ALA A 552 53.80 14.41 13.43
N ASP A 553 54.40 13.43 12.78
CA ASP A 553 54.55 12.07 13.30
C ASP A 553 55.65 11.99 14.34
N THR A 554 55.62 10.93 15.15
CA THR A 554 56.64 10.70 16.19
C THR A 554 57.24 9.31 16.08
N VAL A 555 58.55 9.22 15.90
CA VAL A 555 59.30 7.97 16.08
C VAL A 555 59.75 7.87 17.53
N VAL A 556 59.46 6.75 18.17
CA VAL A 556 59.75 6.51 19.59
C VAL A 556 60.69 5.32 19.73
N PHE A 557 61.93 5.61 20.10
CA PHE A 557 62.93 4.60 20.44
C PHE A 557 62.86 4.29 21.94
N ARG A 558 62.25 3.15 22.30
CA ARG A 558 62.08 2.71 23.69
C ARG A 558 63.31 1.95 24.19
N GLN A 559 63.77 2.19 25.41
CA GLN A 559 65.03 1.59 25.92
C GLN A 559 66.28 2.08 25.16
N ALA A 560 66.15 3.19 24.41
CA ALA A 560 67.25 3.88 23.77
C ALA A 560 67.52 5.21 24.48
N ARG A 561 68.79 5.60 24.49
CA ARG A 561 69.17 6.96 24.85
C ARG A 561 69.76 7.66 23.63
N SER A 562 69.59 8.97 23.56
CA SER A 562 70.12 9.78 22.46
C SER A 562 71.65 9.83 22.41
N ASP A 563 72.35 9.63 23.54
CA ASP A 563 73.82 9.62 23.67
C ASP A 563 74.43 8.33 23.11
N GLY A 564 74.38 8.21 21.79
CA GLY A 564 74.78 7.01 21.05
C GLY A 564 74.03 6.84 19.75
N ALA A 565 72.94 7.60 19.55
CA ALA A 565 72.20 7.58 18.30
C ALA A 565 72.96 8.31 17.19
N THR A 566 72.96 7.74 15.98
CA THR A 566 73.51 8.37 14.79
C THR A 566 72.43 8.63 13.75
N PHE A 567 72.50 9.81 13.13
CA PHE A 567 71.59 10.25 12.07
C PHE A 567 72.37 10.37 10.77
N ASN A 568 71.97 9.60 9.77
CA ASN A 568 72.71 9.43 8.52
C ASN A 568 71.84 9.89 7.35
N HIS A 569 72.36 10.78 6.51
CA HIS A 569 71.70 11.16 5.26
C HIS A 569 72.14 10.19 4.16
N VAL A 570 71.23 9.32 3.70
CA VAL A 570 71.50 8.31 2.67
C VAL A 570 70.54 8.49 1.50
N GLY A 571 71.03 8.89 0.33
CA GLY A 571 70.14 9.18 -0.79
C GLY A 571 69.25 10.39 -0.48
N ASN A 572 67.92 10.18 -0.41
CA ASN A 572 66.92 11.15 0.07
C ASN A 572 66.43 10.86 1.49
N ASP A 573 66.91 9.79 2.12
CA ASP A 573 66.36 9.25 3.36
C ASP A 573 67.19 9.70 4.56
N LEU A 574 66.54 9.77 5.73
CA LEU A 574 67.20 9.91 7.02
C LEU A 574 67.21 8.56 7.73
N VAL A 575 68.38 7.96 7.89
CA VAL A 575 68.56 6.68 8.61
C VAL A 575 69.03 6.94 10.03
N ILE A 576 68.27 6.48 11.01
CA ILE A 576 68.53 6.65 12.44
C ILE A 576 68.93 5.32 13.04
N HIS A 577 70.12 5.26 13.65
CA HIS A 577 70.58 4.10 14.41
C HIS A 577 70.53 4.41 15.90
N ALA A 578 69.62 3.77 16.64
CA ALA A 578 69.44 4.00 18.08
C ALA A 578 70.02 2.88 18.95
N TYR A 579 70.23 1.66 18.41
CA TYR A 579 70.73 0.48 19.13
C TYR A 579 72.04 -0.09 18.55
N GLY A 580 72.87 0.76 17.94
CA GLY A 580 74.07 0.34 17.19
C GLY A 580 73.75 0.02 15.72
N ASP A 581 74.71 -0.58 15.01
CA ASP A 581 74.63 -0.72 13.55
C ASP A 581 73.61 -1.76 13.07
N ASP A 582 73.23 -2.71 13.93
CA ASP A 582 72.34 -3.84 13.60
C ASP A 582 70.85 -3.50 13.67
N ASN A 583 70.47 -2.29 14.10
CA ASN A 583 69.08 -1.84 14.10
C ASN A 583 68.98 -0.39 13.63
N SER A 584 68.09 -0.10 12.69
CA SER A 584 67.89 1.24 12.17
C SER A 584 66.46 1.51 11.76
N VAL A 585 66.05 2.77 11.84
CA VAL A 585 64.81 3.26 11.23
C VAL A 585 65.17 4.20 10.10
N THR A 586 64.66 3.91 8.91
CA THR A 586 64.80 4.76 7.72
C THR A 586 63.54 5.60 7.57
N LEU A 587 63.64 6.91 7.77
CA LEU A 587 62.60 7.86 7.37
C LEU A 587 62.76 8.14 5.88
N LYS A 588 61.90 7.52 5.09
CA LYS A 588 61.98 7.55 3.63
C LYS A 588 61.66 8.94 3.10
N ASP A 589 62.43 9.38 2.11
CA ASP A 589 62.28 10.67 1.42
C ASP A 589 62.29 11.90 2.34
N TYR A 590 62.82 11.79 3.57
CA TYR A 590 62.92 12.89 4.53
C TYR A 590 63.54 14.17 3.93
N PHE A 591 64.51 14.04 3.02
CA PHE A 591 65.16 15.19 2.37
C PHE A 591 64.50 15.64 1.05
N TYR A 592 63.36 15.06 0.67
CA TYR A 592 62.65 15.36 -0.58
C TYR A 592 61.80 16.65 -0.51
N GLY A 593 61.19 16.96 0.64
CA GLY A 593 60.38 18.17 0.82
C GLY A 593 59.79 18.34 2.22
N GLU A 594 59.25 19.53 2.50
CA GLU A 594 58.80 19.93 3.86
C GLU A 594 57.77 18.99 4.50
N ASN A 595 56.91 18.34 3.70
CA ASN A 595 55.90 17.42 4.24
C ASN A 595 56.51 16.12 4.80
N TYR A 596 57.64 15.67 4.26
CA TYR A 596 58.35 14.46 4.70
C TYR A 596 59.31 14.71 5.87
N GLN A 597 59.48 15.99 6.27
CA GLN A 597 60.42 16.41 7.31
C GLN A 597 59.78 16.52 8.70
N ARG A 598 58.46 16.36 8.77
CA ARG A 598 57.65 16.62 9.96
C ARG A 598 57.61 15.40 10.88
N PHE A 599 58.78 14.91 11.23
CA PHE A 599 58.95 13.85 12.23
C PHE A 599 59.58 14.42 13.50
N SER A 600 58.99 14.10 14.64
CA SER A 600 59.62 14.21 15.94
C SER A 600 60.27 12.87 16.28
N VAL A 601 61.37 12.90 17.04
CA VAL A 601 62.05 11.68 17.51
C VAL A 601 62.15 11.71 19.02
N SER A 602 61.68 10.66 19.67
CA SER A 602 61.66 10.49 21.12
C SER A 602 62.61 9.36 21.53
N PHE A 603 63.42 9.63 22.53
CA PHE A 603 64.27 8.67 23.25
C PHE A 603 63.90 8.72 24.74
N ASP A 604 64.29 7.71 25.52
CA ASP A 604 63.97 7.66 26.97
C ASP A 604 64.45 8.89 27.77
N ASN A 605 65.45 9.63 27.25
CA ASN A 605 66.06 10.78 27.91
C ASN A 605 65.79 12.14 27.24
N VAL A 606 65.19 12.19 26.04
CA VAL A 606 64.94 13.46 25.33
C VAL A 606 63.89 13.28 24.22
N ASP A 607 63.01 14.28 24.09
CA ASP A 607 62.13 14.45 22.94
C ASP A 607 62.68 15.54 22.01
N ILE A 608 62.90 15.20 20.75
CA ILE A 608 63.36 16.10 19.70
C ILE A 608 62.18 16.39 18.78
N GLY A 609 61.54 17.55 18.97
CA GLY A 609 60.44 17.97 18.11
C GLY A 609 60.90 18.21 16.66
N TYR A 610 59.98 18.09 15.70
CA TYR A 610 60.31 18.16 14.28
C TYR A 610 61.11 19.42 13.84
N PRO A 611 60.89 20.66 14.37
CA PRO A 611 61.70 21.80 13.95
C PRO A 611 63.16 21.64 14.38
N ALA A 612 63.38 21.13 15.59
CA ALA A 612 64.72 20.90 16.12
C ALA A 612 65.42 19.73 15.40
N LEU A 613 64.68 18.67 15.04
CA LEU A 613 65.22 17.59 14.22
C LEU A 613 65.65 18.13 12.86
N HIS A 614 64.77 18.85 12.17
CA HIS A 614 65.04 19.46 10.88
C HIS A 614 66.26 20.40 10.92
N ASP A 615 66.34 21.30 11.90
CA ASP A 615 67.49 22.20 12.06
C ASP A 615 68.80 21.43 12.27
N CYS A 616 68.73 20.27 12.93
CA CYS A 616 69.91 19.47 13.26
C CYS A 616 70.42 18.65 12.08
N VAL A 617 69.54 17.93 11.38
CA VAL A 617 69.93 17.03 10.27
C VAL A 617 69.85 17.69 8.90
N GLY A 618 69.13 18.82 8.76
CA GLY A 618 68.84 19.47 7.48
C GLY A 618 70.06 20.03 6.75
N GLN A 619 71.19 20.20 7.44
CA GLN A 619 72.46 20.63 6.85
C GLN A 619 73.35 19.47 6.36
N LEU A 620 73.00 18.22 6.66
CA LEU A 620 73.76 17.05 6.21
C LEU A 620 73.69 16.92 4.69
N GLN A 621 74.83 16.70 4.06
CA GLN A 621 74.91 16.26 2.67
C GLN A 621 74.79 14.73 2.61
N SER A 622 74.32 14.21 1.47
CA SER A 622 74.21 12.76 1.26
C SER A 622 75.56 12.07 1.49
N GLY A 623 75.56 11.02 2.33
CA GLY A 623 76.75 10.31 2.81
C GLY A 623 77.38 10.89 4.09
N GLN A 624 76.80 11.93 4.69
CA GLN A 624 77.22 12.45 6.00
C GLN A 624 76.41 11.84 7.15
N SER A 625 77.08 11.76 8.30
CA SER A 625 76.54 11.24 9.55
C SER A 625 76.78 12.22 10.67
N MET A 626 75.86 12.28 11.63
CA MET A 626 76.04 13.00 12.89
C MET A 626 75.67 12.13 14.08
N SER A 627 76.21 12.46 15.26
CA SER A 627 75.89 11.80 16.53
C SER A 627 75.49 12.84 17.56
N LEU A 628 74.51 12.52 18.39
CA LEU A 628 74.13 13.38 19.51
C LEU A 628 75.05 13.05 20.70
N SER A 629 75.87 14.02 21.11
CA SER A 629 76.89 13.81 22.16
C SER A 629 76.55 14.44 23.51
N ASP A 630 75.47 15.23 23.65
CA ASP A 630 75.07 15.85 24.93
C ASP A 630 73.53 16.03 25.06
N PRO A 631 72.86 15.54 26.13
CA PRO A 631 71.39 15.51 26.23
C PRO A 631 70.69 16.85 26.53
N VAL A 632 71.44 17.92 26.85
CA VAL A 632 70.87 19.14 27.49
C VAL A 632 70.96 20.39 26.59
N GLN A 633 71.67 20.30 25.48
CA GLN A 633 71.73 21.34 24.45
C GLN A 633 71.69 20.61 23.10
N ILE A 634 70.57 20.67 22.39
CA ILE A 634 70.55 20.38 20.95
C ILE A 634 71.29 21.57 20.28
N SER A 635 72.61 21.65 20.47
CA SER A 635 73.45 22.63 19.78
C SER A 635 74.09 21.91 18.60
N CYS A 636 73.38 21.93 17.48
CA CYS A 636 73.89 21.40 16.22
C CYS A 636 74.83 22.47 15.64
N ASN A 637 76.14 22.28 15.84
CA ASN A 637 77.22 23.11 15.31
C ASN A 637 78.27 22.22 14.66
#